data_AF-A0A9D2BEP3-F1
#
_entry.id   AF-A0A9D2BEP3-F1
#
_cell.length_a   1.000
_cell.length_b   1.000
_cell.length_c   1.000
_cell.angle_alpha   90.00
_cell.angle_beta   90.00
_cell.angle_gamma   90.00
#
_symmetry.space_group_name_H-M   'P 1'
#
loop_
_entity.id
_entity.type
_entity.pdbx_description
1 polymer ?
#
loop_
_entity_poly.entity_id
_entity_poly.type
_entity_poly.pdbx_seq_one_letter_code
_entity_poly.pdbx_strand_id
1 'polypeptide(L)' 'DNLTKGVKVKLQDNKITIDFHIIVVYGVSIATVTENLIQSVKYRVEKFTDMTVEKINIYVEGVRIVD' A
#
# COMPACT_ATOMS: atom_id res chain seq x y z
N ASP A 1 6.33 18.60 -2.78
CA ASP A 1 4.91 18.41 -2.45
C ASP A 1 4.62 17.03 -1.88
N ASN A 2 4.00 17.03 -0.70
CA ASN A 2 3.55 15.95 0.19
C ASN A 2 3.69 14.48 -0.26
N LEU A 3 4.75 13.82 0.23
CA LEU A 3 4.97 12.36 0.21
C LEU A 3 3.86 11.56 0.94
N THR A 4 2.98 12.21 1.69
CA THR A 4 2.07 11.60 2.69
C THR A 4 0.61 11.51 2.26
N LYS A 5 0.23 11.98 1.06
CA LYS A 5 -1.20 12.00 0.67
C LYS A 5 -1.80 10.63 0.32
N GLY A 6 -0.99 9.61 0.05
CA GLY A 6 -1.45 8.29 -0.36
C GLY A 6 -1.03 7.13 0.53
N VAL A 7 -0.18 7.37 1.54
CA VAL A 7 0.34 6.30 2.40
C VAL A 7 0.45 6.80 3.83
N LYS A 8 -0.22 6.10 4.76
CA LYS A 8 -0.09 6.34 6.20
C LYS A 8 0.51 5.11 6.86
N VAL A 9 1.58 5.33 7.62
CA VAL A 9 2.28 4.27 8.35
C VAL A 9 2.10 4.49 9.84
N LYS A 10 1.79 3.42 10.56
CA LYS A 10 1.73 3.40 12.03
C LYS A 10 2.68 2.34 12.54
N LEU A 11 3.45 2.70 13.55
CA LEU A 11 4.34 1.79 14.26
C LEU A 11 3.82 1.62 15.69
N GLN A 12 3.61 0.38 16.09
CA GLN A 12 3.20 0.02 17.45
C GLN A 12 3.80 -1.34 17.80
N ASP A 13 4.41 -1.47 18.99
CA ASP A 13 4.96 -2.74 19.49
C ASP A 13 5.88 -3.47 18.51
N ASN A 14 6.76 -2.71 17.84
CA ASN A 14 7.67 -3.20 16.78
C ASN A 14 6.97 -3.82 15.56
N LYS A 15 5.69 -3.52 15.37
CA LYS A 15 4.91 -3.91 14.20
C LYS A 15 4.52 -2.70 13.38
N ILE A 16 4.42 -2.91 12.08
CA ILE A 16 4.07 -1.89 11.10
C ILE A 16 2.66 -2.16 10.57
N THR A 17 1.81 -1.13 10.61
CA THR A 17 0.55 -1.08 9.87
C THR A 17 0.64 -0.01 8.79
N ILE A 18 0.24 -0.36 7.57
CA ILE A 18 0.31 0.53 6.40
C ILE A 18 -1.09 0.69 5.81
N ASP A 19 -1.52 1.93 5.64
CA ASP A 19 -2.76 2.31 4.98
C ASP A 19 -2.41 2.98 3.64
N PHE A 20 -2.80 2.36 2.53
CA PHE A 20 -2.66 2.89 1.18
C PHE A 20 -3.97 3.50 0.69
N HIS A 21 -3.90 4.72 0.17
CA HIS A 21 -5.00 5.40 -0.50
C HIS A 21 -4.58 5.58 -1.96
N ILE A 22 -5.20 4.80 -2.86
CA ILE A 22 -4.77 4.67 -4.26
C ILE A 22 -5.90 5.02 -5.23
N ILE A 23 -5.49 5.47 -6.42
CA ILE A 23 -6.35 5.58 -7.60
C ILE A 23 -5.86 4.53 -8.57
N VAL A 24 -6.77 3.67 -9.04
CA VAL A 24 -6.45 2.59 -9.99
C VAL A 24 -6.74 3.03 -11.41
N VAL A 25 -6.08 2.43 -12.39
CA VAL A 25 -6.32 2.73 -13.81
C VAL A 25 -7.46 1.87 -14.36
N TYR A 26 -8.32 2.46 -15.19
CA TYR A 26 -9.37 1.72 -15.90
C TYR A 26 -8.76 0.60 -16.76
N GLY A 27 -9.42 -0.56 -16.79
CA GLY A 27 -8.93 -1.74 -17.50
C GLY A 27 -7.89 -2.56 -16.74
N VAL A 28 -7.50 -2.15 -15.52
CA VAL A 28 -6.61 -2.94 -14.64
C VAL A 28 -7.40 -3.62 -13.53
N SER A 29 -7.10 -4.90 -13.29
CA SER A 29 -7.68 -5.67 -12.19
C SER A 29 -7.24 -5.12 -10.84
N ILE A 30 -8.20 -4.64 -10.03
CA ILE A 30 -7.94 -4.18 -8.66
C ILE A 30 -7.32 -5.30 -7.83
N ALA A 31 -7.82 -6.53 -7.95
CA ALA A 31 -7.30 -7.68 -7.20
C ALA A 31 -5.80 -7.88 -7.47
N THR A 32 -5.42 -7.91 -8.76
CA THR A 32 -4.03 -8.07 -9.17
C THR A 32 -3.14 -6.92 -8.69
N VAL A 33 -3.63 -5.68 -8.73
CA VAL A 33 -2.88 -4.53 -8.22
C VAL A 33 -2.70 -4.62 -6.71
N THR A 34 -3.76 -4.95 -5.96
CA THR A 34 -3.71 -5.05 -4.50
C THR A 34 -2.79 -6.17 -4.03
N GLU A 35 -2.83 -7.33 -4.68
CA GLU A 35 -2.00 -8.48 -4.33
C GLU A 35 -0.51 -8.18 -4.58
N ASN A 36 -0.18 -7.61 -5.75
CA ASN A 36 1.17 -7.19 -6.06
C ASN A 36 1.70 -6.13 -5.08
N LEU A 37 0.85 -5.17 -4.70
CA LEU A 37 1.20 -4.12 -3.74
C LEU A 37 1.49 -4.72 -2.36
N ILE A 38 0.61 -5.59 -1.85
CA ILE A 38 0.80 -6.27 -0.56
C ILE A 38 2.11 -7.05 -0.56
N GLN A 39 2.36 -7.88 -1.57
CA GLN A 39 3.56 -8.72 -1.63
C GLN A 39 4.83 -7.88 -1.68
N SER A 40 4.88 -6.90 -2.59
CA SER A 40 6.06 -6.05 -2.80
C SER A 40 6.38 -5.21 -1.58
N VAL A 41 5.36 -4.59 -0.97
CA VAL A 41 5.54 -3.69 0.18
C VAL A 41 5.91 -4.50 1.41
N LYS A 42 5.19 -5.59 1.71
CA LYS A 42 5.49 -6.43 2.86
C LYS A 42 6.93 -6.92 2.82
N TYR A 43 7.33 -7.56 1.71
CA TYR A 43 8.69 -8.08 1.57
C TYR A 43 9.76 -7.00 1.76
N ARG A 44 9.60 -5.85 1.10
CA ARG A 44 10.60 -4.78 1.17
C ARG A 44 10.66 -4.17 2.56
N VAL A 45 9.52 -3.83 3.16
CA VAL A 45 9.48 -3.19 4.48
C VAL A 45 10.06 -4.11 5.54
N GLU A 46 9.66 -5.39 5.57
CA GLU A 46 10.20 -6.35 6.53
C GLU A 46 11.71 -6.53 6.35
N LYS A 47 12.19 -6.64 5.10
CA LYS A 47 13.61 -6.81 4.79
C LYS A 47 14.49 -5.60 5.13
N PHE A 48 13.98 -4.37 4.99
CA PHE A 48 14.76 -3.16 5.22
C PHE A 48 14.72 -2.68 6.67
N THR A 49 13.67 -3.03 7.42
CA THR A 49 13.45 -2.53 8.78
C THR A 49 13.66 -3.59 9.85
N ASP A 50 13.72 -4.87 9.48
CA ASP A 50 13.64 -6.02 10.39
C ASP A 50 12.39 -6.00 11.31
N MET A 51 11.37 -5.22 10.95
CA MET A 51 10.10 -5.13 11.66
C MET A 51 9.03 -5.92 10.91
N THR A 52 8.13 -6.58 11.64
CA THR A 52 7.01 -7.33 11.03
C THR A 52 5.91 -6.39 10.56
N VAL A 53 5.44 -6.58 9.33
CA VAL A 53 4.24 -5.89 8.83
C VAL A 53 3.01 -6.69 9.25
N GLU A 54 2.26 -6.14 10.20
CA GLU A 54 1.07 -6.79 10.75
C GLU A 54 -0.12 -6.65 9.81
N LYS A 55 -0.30 -5.46 9.22
CA LYS A 55 -1.48 -5.17 8.42
C LYS A 55 -1.18 -4.19 7.30
N ILE A 56 -1.72 -4.49 6.12
CA ILE A 56 -1.76 -3.57 4.98
C ILE A 56 -3.23 -3.38 4.61
N ASN A 57 -3.72 -2.14 4.71
CA ASN A 57 -5.05 -1.75 4.24
C ASN A 57 -4.89 -0.98 2.92
N ILE A 58 -5.74 -1.28 1.95
CA ILE A 58 -5.74 -0.58 0.65
C ILE A 58 -7.13 -0.02 0.41
N TYR A 59 -7.21 1.30 0.29
CA TYR A 59 -8.40 2.07 0.01
C TYR A 59 -8.31 2.56 -1.44
N VAL A 60 -9.21 2.06 -2.29
CA VAL A 60 -9.33 2.53 -3.67
C VAL A 60 -10.27 3.73 -3.67
N GLU A 61 -9.71 4.92 -3.88
CA GLU A 61 -10.46 6.19 -3.80
C GLU A 61 -11.00 6.65 -5.15
N GLY A 62 -10.54 6.05 -6.24
CA GLY A 62 -11.05 6.36 -7.57
C GLY A 62 -10.46 5.48 -8.67
N VAL A 63 -11.03 5.63 -9.86
CA VAL A 63 -10.55 5.03 -11.11
C VAL A 63 -10.17 6.15 -12.07
N ARG A 64 -8.91 6.14 -12.54
CA ARG A 64 -8.43 7.08 -13.56
C ARG A 64 -8.48 6.42 -14.93
N ILE A 65 -9.05 7.12 -15.90
CA ILE A 65 -8.96 6.77 -17.31
C ILE A 65 -7.69 7.43 -17.85
N VAL A 66 -6.84 6.65 -18.52
CA VAL A 66 -5.64 7.15 -19.17
C VAL A 66 -5.95 7.08 -20.66
N ASP A 67 -5.99 8.25 -21.30
CA ASP A 67 -6.20 8.42 -22.74
C ASP A 67 -4.84 8.34 -23.47
#